data_AF-A0A0D6ERD2-F1
#
_entry.id   AF-A0A0D6ERD2-F1
#
_cell.length_a   1.000
_cell.length_b   1.000
_cell.length_c   1.000
_cell.angle_alpha   90.00
_cell.angle_beta   90.00
_cell.angle_gamma   90.00
#
_symmetry.space_group_name_H-M   'P 1'
#
loop_
_entity.id
_entity.type
_entity.pdbx_description
1 polymer ?
#
loop_
_entity_poly.entity_id
_entity_poly.type
_entity_poly.pdbx_seq_one_letter_code
_entity_poly.pdbx_strand_id
1 'polypeptide(L)'
;MRERSGIAPARFPVFHCPLSLEHNPPHEVLSGRLQPYFESPERYVRILDGLLSPEDGEGAVFDEIKLDWKPEEVEMEELRYAIEAVHDGDYLTFLREIYDEWVAEGGSKDAVLPETFVRSDMLLEPTRLPRNVNQSAIARTGKLSPGTKLDRGLGSRHSPALESHSRRRRDSRAILLCEALLHFGAPLFLPSFSVAHRLIVFAVRDSRPPGHHAGPALCGGYCYLNSLAIALRYYQAHRSTASVPKVAILDIDYHHGNGTSKVFYDDPSVLYVSLHGSPDYPYYTGASSERGGPSAPGTNLNYPLPLGTDNATYLRTLTMAGQAIKSFDAEVLFVSLGVDTFIDDPLTDFHITLEAYPQIGALIASLGLRTLFVLEGGYCLPAIGACVRGVLEGFVASRAAAT
;
A
#
# COMPACT_ATOMS: atom_id res chain seq x y z
N MET A 1 21.71 -17.89 40.17
CA MET A 1 20.72 -18.16 39.10
C MET A 1 19.52 -17.29 39.37
N ARG A 2 19.32 -16.21 38.59
CA ARG A 2 18.06 -15.46 38.64
C ARG A 2 17.01 -16.28 37.90
N GLU A 3 15.91 -16.62 38.56
CA GLU A 3 14.76 -17.26 37.94
C GLU A 3 14.28 -16.37 36.79
N ARG A 4 14.24 -16.95 35.59
CA ARG A 4 13.65 -16.31 34.41
C ARG A 4 12.15 -16.22 34.67
N SER A 5 11.63 -14.99 34.77
CA SER A 5 10.19 -14.73 34.85
C SER A 5 9.50 -15.39 33.66
N GLY A 6 8.63 -16.37 33.92
CA GLY A 6 7.88 -17.15 32.93
C GLY A 6 6.75 -16.37 32.25
N ILE A 7 7.05 -15.20 31.69
CA ILE A 7 6.11 -14.47 30.84
C ILE A 7 6.26 -15.03 29.42
N ALA A 8 5.20 -15.63 28.89
CA ALA A 8 5.17 -16.07 27.50
C ALA A 8 5.42 -14.87 26.57
N PRO A 9 6.23 -15.02 25.50
CA PRO A 9 6.50 -13.92 24.58
C PRO A 9 5.19 -13.41 23.96
N ALA A 10 5.08 -12.09 23.78
CA ALA A 10 3.96 -11.49 23.07
C ALA A 10 3.97 -11.99 21.62
N ARG A 11 2.80 -12.39 21.12
CA ARG A 11 2.63 -13.00 19.79
C ARG A 11 1.92 -12.02 18.86
N PHE A 12 2.43 -11.89 17.64
CA PHE A 12 1.98 -10.92 16.66
C PHE A 12 1.52 -11.60 15.39
N PRO A 13 0.22 -11.59 15.10
CA PRO A 13 -0.29 -12.24 13.90
C PRO A 13 0.19 -11.59 12.59
N VAL A 14 0.51 -12.43 11.61
CA VAL A 14 0.93 -12.06 10.25
C VAL A 14 -0.01 -12.74 9.27
N PHE A 15 -0.83 -11.95 8.59
CA PHE A 15 -1.79 -12.45 7.60
C PHE A 15 -1.15 -12.56 6.22
N HIS A 16 -1.42 -13.68 5.54
CA HIS A 16 -1.03 -13.86 4.15
C HIS A 16 -1.92 -14.83 3.38
N CYS A 17 -1.95 -14.69 2.06
CA CYS A 17 -2.79 -15.39 1.12
C CYS A 17 -1.91 -15.82 -0.08
N PRO A 18 -1.70 -17.13 -0.28
CA PRO A 18 -0.92 -17.64 -1.41
C PRO A 18 -1.49 -17.30 -2.78
N LEU A 19 -2.75 -16.84 -2.88
CA LEU A 19 -3.31 -16.37 -4.15
C LEU A 19 -2.52 -15.18 -4.73
N SER A 20 -1.84 -14.39 -3.90
CA SER A 20 -0.95 -13.32 -4.34
C SER A 20 0.20 -13.82 -5.23
N LEU A 21 0.62 -15.09 -5.11
CA LEU A 21 1.68 -15.69 -5.92
C LEU A 21 1.27 -15.88 -7.39
N GLU A 22 -0.03 -15.88 -7.69
CA GLU A 22 -0.55 -16.07 -9.04
C GLU A 22 -0.25 -14.87 -9.94
N HIS A 23 -0.13 -13.67 -9.34
CA HIS A 23 0.35 -12.49 -10.06
C HIS A 23 1.85 -12.62 -10.27
N ASN A 24 2.29 -13.11 -11.43
CA ASN A 24 3.72 -13.29 -11.72
C ASN A 24 4.03 -12.97 -13.18
N PRO A 25 4.00 -11.69 -13.54
CA PRO A 25 4.40 -11.31 -14.87
C PRO A 25 5.88 -11.55 -15.13
N PRO A 26 6.23 -12.03 -16.33
CA PRO A 26 7.62 -12.34 -16.64
C PRO A 26 8.51 -11.08 -16.72
N HIS A 27 7.95 -9.91 -17.05
CA HIS A 27 8.73 -8.72 -17.31
C HIS A 27 8.02 -7.42 -16.88
N GLU A 28 8.76 -6.32 -16.89
CA GLU A 28 8.26 -4.94 -16.82
C GLU A 28 9.06 -4.05 -17.79
N VAL A 29 8.58 -2.83 -18.03
CA VAL A 29 9.30 -1.83 -18.81
C VAL A 29 9.79 -0.71 -17.90
N LEU A 30 11.10 -0.69 -17.60
CA LEU A 30 11.73 0.38 -16.82
C LEU A 30 12.76 1.12 -17.67
N SER A 31 12.74 2.45 -17.65
CA SER A 31 13.68 3.29 -18.40
C SER A 31 13.83 2.91 -19.88
N GLY A 32 12.71 2.51 -20.51
CA GLY A 32 12.66 2.10 -21.92
C GLY A 32 13.21 0.71 -22.22
N ARG A 33 13.45 -0.13 -21.22
CA ARG A 33 13.96 -1.50 -21.37
C ARG A 33 13.00 -2.51 -20.78
N LEU A 34 12.81 -3.61 -21.50
CA LEU A 34 12.15 -4.79 -20.96
C LEU A 34 13.12 -5.51 -20.01
N GLN A 35 12.71 -5.75 -18.77
CA GLN A 35 13.54 -6.40 -17.76
C GLN A 35 12.69 -7.29 -16.85
N PRO A 36 13.32 -8.17 -16.03
CA PRO A 36 12.59 -8.97 -15.07
C PRO A 36 11.76 -8.12 -14.10
N TYR A 37 10.60 -8.62 -13.73
CA TYR A 37 9.66 -7.98 -12.81
C TYR A 37 10.23 -7.91 -11.38
N PHE A 38 10.40 -6.70 -10.83
CA PHE A 38 10.99 -6.49 -9.50
C PHE A 38 10.03 -6.84 -8.36
N GLU A 39 8.73 -6.61 -8.54
CA GLU A 39 7.67 -7.00 -7.60
C GLU A 39 7.42 -8.54 -7.66
N SER A 40 8.47 -9.35 -7.80
CA SER A 40 8.37 -10.79 -8.00
C SER A 40 7.76 -11.56 -6.82
N PRO A 41 7.24 -12.78 -7.03
CA PRO A 41 6.76 -13.66 -5.95
C PRO A 41 7.86 -14.03 -4.94
N GLU A 42 9.13 -13.86 -5.29
CA GLU A 42 10.25 -14.09 -4.36
C GLU A 42 10.20 -13.12 -3.18
N ARG A 43 9.75 -11.87 -3.37
CA ARG A 43 9.53 -10.91 -2.27
C ARG A 43 8.64 -11.52 -1.18
N TYR A 44 7.51 -12.09 -1.61
CA TYR A 44 6.53 -12.74 -0.74
C TYR A 44 7.18 -13.87 0.07
N VAL A 45 8.03 -14.70 -0.54
CA VAL A 45 8.73 -15.78 0.16
C VAL A 45 9.75 -15.23 1.16
N ARG A 46 10.63 -14.33 0.72
CA ARG A 46 11.73 -13.76 1.54
C ARG A 46 11.22 -13.01 2.77
N ILE A 47 10.09 -12.31 2.65
CA ILE A 47 9.48 -11.60 3.77
C ILE A 47 8.98 -12.58 4.83
N LEU A 48 8.28 -13.67 4.46
CA LEU A 48 7.88 -14.65 5.47
C LEU A 48 9.07 -15.37 6.07
N ASP A 49 10.06 -15.73 5.27
CA ASP A 49 11.24 -16.39 5.81
C ASP A 49 11.89 -15.48 6.85
N GLY A 50 11.98 -14.17 6.61
CA GLY A 50 12.47 -13.20 7.60
C GLY A 50 11.57 -13.06 8.84
N LEU A 51 10.25 -13.04 8.67
CA LEU A 51 9.30 -12.84 9.78
C LEU A 51 9.08 -14.09 10.64
N LEU A 52 8.93 -15.25 10.02
CA LEU A 52 8.53 -16.50 10.66
C LEU A 52 9.70 -17.37 11.08
N SER A 53 10.93 -17.10 10.59
CA SER A 53 12.10 -17.80 11.10
C SER A 53 12.27 -17.51 12.59
N PRO A 54 12.39 -18.54 13.43
CA PRO A 54 12.65 -18.36 14.85
C PRO A 54 14.06 -17.80 15.02
N GLU A 55 14.18 -16.58 15.53
CA GLU A 55 15.44 -16.14 16.13
C GLU A 55 15.62 -16.82 17.48
N ASP A 56 16.87 -17.03 17.89
CA ASP A 56 17.25 -17.70 19.14
C ASP A 56 16.75 -16.93 20.38
N GLY A 57 15.47 -17.13 20.74
CA GLY A 57 14.90 -16.93 22.07
C GLY A 57 14.76 -15.50 22.62
N GLU A 58 15.18 -14.44 21.92
CA GLU A 58 15.17 -13.06 22.46
C GLU A 58 14.32 -12.04 21.67
N GLY A 59 13.55 -12.46 20.65
CA GLY A 59 12.75 -11.57 19.78
C GLY A 59 11.23 -11.68 19.93
N ALA A 60 10.51 -10.82 19.20
CA ALA A 60 9.06 -10.92 19.04
C ALA A 60 8.69 -12.20 18.27
N VAL A 61 7.59 -12.85 18.65
CA VAL A 61 7.09 -14.04 17.94
C VAL A 61 6.00 -13.62 16.96
N PHE A 62 6.19 -13.89 15.68
CA PHE A 62 5.20 -13.62 14.64
C PHE A 62 4.41 -14.89 14.30
N ASP A 63 3.10 -14.85 14.49
CA ASP A 63 2.20 -15.97 14.26
C ASP A 63 1.70 -15.97 12.83
N GLU A 64 2.00 -17.03 12.08
CA GLU A 64 1.50 -17.21 10.73
C GLU A 64 -0.01 -17.43 10.73
N ILE A 65 -0.76 -16.56 10.05
CA ILE A 65 -2.18 -16.77 9.74
C ILE A 65 -2.34 -16.81 8.23
N LYS A 66 -2.43 -18.03 7.71
CA LYS A 66 -2.64 -18.30 6.29
C LYS A 66 -4.12 -18.23 5.93
N LEU A 67 -4.41 -17.46 4.88
CA LEU A 67 -5.73 -17.16 4.36
C LEU A 67 -6.01 -18.06 3.14
N ASP A 68 -6.67 -19.19 3.38
CA ASP A 68 -6.99 -20.22 2.36
C ASP A 68 -8.36 -19.97 1.69
N TRP A 69 -8.53 -18.80 1.09
CA TRP A 69 -9.78 -18.39 0.43
C TRP A 69 -10.00 -19.09 -0.90
N LYS A 70 -11.26 -19.39 -1.21
CA LYS A 70 -11.68 -19.70 -2.58
C LYS A 70 -12.32 -18.47 -3.24
N PRO A 71 -12.12 -18.29 -4.56
CA PRO A 71 -12.71 -17.20 -5.32
C PRO A 71 -14.21 -16.94 -5.12
N GLU A 72 -14.96 -17.96 -4.76
CA GLU A 72 -16.41 -17.94 -4.68
C GLU A 72 -16.93 -17.59 -3.26
N GLU A 73 -16.06 -17.52 -2.25
CA GLU A 73 -16.42 -17.32 -0.83
C GLU A 73 -16.49 -15.84 -0.43
N VAL A 74 -16.55 -14.95 -1.44
CA VAL A 74 -15.96 -13.62 -1.34
C VAL A 74 -16.93 -12.47 -1.61
N GLU A 75 -18.11 -12.80 -2.15
CA GLU A 75 -19.16 -11.87 -2.53
C GLU A 75 -19.95 -11.39 -1.29
N MET A 76 -19.28 -10.71 -0.36
CA MET A 76 -19.92 -10.05 0.79
C MET A 76 -20.27 -8.60 0.42
N GLU A 77 -21.52 -8.19 0.64
CA GLU A 77 -22.05 -6.89 0.24
C GLU A 77 -21.27 -5.71 0.88
N GLU A 78 -20.86 -5.86 2.13
CA GLU A 78 -20.17 -4.85 2.93
C GLU A 78 -18.74 -4.57 2.45
N LEU A 79 -18.16 -5.57 1.82
CA LEU A 79 -16.79 -5.57 1.31
C LEU A 79 -16.75 -4.97 -0.09
N ARG A 80 -17.71 -5.32 -0.93
CA ARG A 80 -17.96 -4.62 -2.17
C ARG A 80 -18.15 -3.11 -1.94
N TYR A 81 -18.91 -2.73 -0.90
CA TYR A 81 -19.05 -1.33 -0.50
C TYR A 81 -17.71 -0.66 -0.17
N ALA A 82 -16.82 -1.31 0.58
CA ALA A 82 -15.52 -0.74 0.93
C ALA A 82 -14.60 -0.56 -0.29
N ILE A 83 -14.62 -1.52 -1.23
CA ILE A 83 -13.87 -1.42 -2.49
C ILE A 83 -14.42 -0.28 -3.36
N GLU A 84 -15.74 -0.20 -3.52
CA GLU A 84 -16.42 0.85 -4.29
C GLU A 84 -16.33 2.24 -3.62
N ALA A 85 -16.06 2.31 -2.31
CA ALA A 85 -15.77 3.55 -1.60
C ALA A 85 -14.36 4.11 -1.86
N VAL A 86 -13.48 3.31 -2.46
CA VAL A 86 -12.10 3.69 -2.82
C VAL A 86 -11.93 3.82 -4.33
N HIS A 87 -12.48 2.87 -5.08
CA HIS A 87 -12.29 2.73 -6.51
C HIS A 87 -13.60 2.93 -7.29
N ASP A 88 -13.51 3.66 -8.40
CA ASP A 88 -14.59 3.88 -9.34
C ASP A 88 -15.07 2.53 -9.92
N GLY A 89 -16.39 2.35 -10.05
CA GLY A 89 -16.98 1.12 -10.61
C GLY A 89 -16.47 0.78 -12.01
N ASP A 90 -16.34 1.78 -12.91
CA ASP A 90 -15.79 1.57 -14.26
C ASP A 90 -14.34 1.07 -14.24
N TYR A 91 -13.56 1.49 -13.23
CA TYR A 91 -12.18 1.06 -13.04
C TYR A 91 -12.11 -0.38 -12.53
N LEU A 92 -12.99 -0.77 -11.60
CA LEU A 92 -13.10 -2.15 -11.12
C LEU A 92 -13.53 -3.10 -12.24
N THR A 93 -14.48 -2.68 -13.09
CA THR A 93 -14.86 -3.41 -14.30
C THR A 93 -13.67 -3.55 -15.25
N PHE A 94 -12.91 -2.49 -15.47
CA PHE A 94 -11.67 -2.55 -16.27
C PHE A 94 -10.67 -3.57 -15.74
N LEU A 95 -10.32 -3.53 -14.45
CA LEU A 95 -9.36 -4.49 -13.89
C LEU A 95 -9.81 -5.94 -14.07
N ARG A 96 -11.11 -6.19 -14.01
CA ARG A 96 -11.70 -7.53 -14.14
C ARG A 96 -11.67 -8.07 -15.57
N GLU A 97 -11.83 -7.20 -16.56
CA GLU A 97 -12.11 -7.60 -17.94
C GLU A 97 -10.92 -7.39 -18.88
N ILE A 98 -9.99 -6.48 -18.55
CA ILE A 98 -9.02 -5.94 -19.52
C ILE A 98 -8.10 -7.01 -20.13
N TYR A 99 -7.71 -8.03 -19.37
CA TYR A 99 -6.82 -9.07 -19.88
C TYR A 99 -7.52 -9.91 -20.96
N ASP A 100 -8.75 -10.36 -20.70
CA ASP A 100 -9.53 -11.16 -21.65
C ASP A 100 -9.85 -10.35 -22.91
N GLU A 101 -10.19 -9.07 -22.76
CA GLU A 101 -10.41 -8.14 -23.87
C GLU A 101 -9.13 -7.94 -24.71
N TRP A 102 -8.00 -7.67 -24.04
CA TRP A 102 -6.71 -7.47 -24.70
C TRP A 102 -6.29 -8.67 -25.54
N VAL A 103 -6.42 -9.88 -24.99
CA VAL A 103 -6.10 -11.11 -25.71
C VAL A 103 -7.09 -11.37 -26.86
N ALA A 104 -8.38 -11.07 -26.66
CA ALA A 104 -9.40 -11.21 -27.71
C ALA A 104 -9.16 -10.26 -28.89
N GLU A 105 -8.61 -9.07 -28.62
CA GLU A 105 -8.22 -8.08 -29.64
C GLU A 105 -6.86 -8.37 -30.31
N GLY A 106 -6.18 -9.46 -29.94
CA GLY A 106 -4.91 -9.88 -30.53
C GLY A 106 -3.65 -9.36 -29.81
N GLY A 107 -3.82 -8.76 -28.64
CA GLY A 107 -2.72 -8.37 -27.75
C GLY A 107 -1.92 -9.55 -27.21
N SER A 108 -0.72 -9.26 -26.67
CA SER A 108 0.14 -10.29 -26.10
C SER A 108 -0.50 -10.99 -24.89
N LYS A 109 -0.29 -12.31 -24.79
CA LYS A 109 -0.69 -13.12 -23.62
C LYS A 109 0.30 -13.03 -22.45
N ASP A 110 1.43 -12.36 -22.67
CA ASP A 110 2.45 -12.17 -21.64
C ASP A 110 2.13 -10.96 -20.75
N ALA A 111 1.30 -10.03 -21.25
CA ALA A 111 1.23 -8.68 -20.73
C ALA A 111 0.09 -7.85 -21.32
N VAL A 112 -0.62 -7.11 -20.46
CA VAL A 112 -1.38 -5.92 -20.87
C VAL A 112 -0.49 -4.70 -20.66
N LEU A 113 0.05 -4.14 -21.75
CA LEU A 113 0.92 -2.96 -21.68
C LEU A 113 0.26 -1.80 -22.44
N PRO A 114 0.08 -0.63 -21.81
CA PRO A 114 -0.39 0.53 -22.54
C PRO A 114 0.69 1.02 -23.49
N GLU A 115 0.29 1.18 -24.75
CA GLU A 115 1.08 1.84 -25.79
C GLU A 115 0.51 3.23 -26.15
N THR A 116 -0.69 3.55 -25.65
CA THR A 116 -1.32 4.86 -25.79
C THR A 116 -1.51 5.49 -24.43
N PHE A 117 -1.47 6.82 -24.35
CA PHE A 117 -1.57 7.56 -23.09
C PHE A 117 -2.41 8.81 -23.33
N VAL A 118 -3.35 9.10 -22.44
CA VAL A 118 -4.20 10.28 -22.58
C VAL A 118 -3.38 11.54 -22.30
N ARG A 119 -3.49 12.53 -23.20
CA ARG A 119 -2.94 13.88 -23.01
C ARG A 119 -4.09 14.89 -22.90
N SER A 120 -4.41 15.33 -21.68
CA SER A 120 -5.54 16.24 -21.45
C SER A 120 -5.39 17.58 -22.18
N ASP A 121 -4.16 18.06 -22.35
CA ASP A 121 -3.82 19.28 -23.10
C ASP A 121 -3.95 19.13 -24.62
N MET A 122 -4.02 17.90 -25.13
CA MET A 122 -4.28 17.61 -26.54
C MET A 122 -5.76 17.33 -26.84
N LEU A 123 -6.63 17.34 -25.82
CA LEU A 123 -8.08 17.18 -26.01
C LEU A 123 -8.68 18.50 -26.52
N LEU A 124 -9.33 18.47 -27.69
CA LEU A 124 -10.06 19.63 -28.23
C LEU A 124 -11.24 20.04 -27.33
N GLU A 125 -11.83 19.09 -26.61
CA GLU A 125 -12.79 19.33 -25.53
C GLU A 125 -12.23 18.78 -24.21
N PRO A 126 -11.62 19.62 -23.35
CA PRO A 126 -10.90 19.18 -22.15
C PRO A 126 -11.77 18.53 -21.07
N THR A 127 -13.09 18.38 -21.29
CA THR A 127 -14.03 17.78 -20.34
C THR A 127 -14.69 16.50 -20.84
N ARG A 128 -14.37 16.02 -22.05
CA ARG A 128 -15.05 14.86 -22.67
C ARG A 128 -14.04 13.80 -23.10
N LEU A 129 -13.61 12.98 -22.15
CA LEU A 129 -13.26 11.60 -22.50
C LEU A 129 -14.58 10.88 -22.84
N PRO A 130 -14.69 10.18 -23.98
CA PRO A 130 -15.88 9.40 -24.30
C PRO A 130 -16.18 8.44 -23.14
N ARG A 131 -17.36 8.54 -22.53
CA ARG A 131 -17.84 7.51 -21.60
C ARG A 131 -18.29 6.32 -22.45
N ASN A 132 -17.61 5.18 -22.29
CA ASN A 132 -18.09 3.85 -22.71
C ASN A 132 -18.51 3.69 -24.18
N VAL A 133 -17.98 4.50 -25.10
CA VAL A 133 -18.20 4.29 -26.54
C VAL A 133 -17.07 3.40 -27.07
N ASN A 134 -17.33 2.08 -27.22
CA ASN A 134 -16.50 1.09 -27.93
C ASN A 134 -14.99 1.37 -27.92
N GLN A 135 -14.42 1.58 -26.74
CA GLN A 135 -12.98 1.78 -26.62
C GLN A 135 -12.30 0.41 -26.66
N SER A 136 -11.31 0.25 -27.52
CA SER A 136 -10.47 -0.94 -27.56
C SER A 136 -9.75 -1.15 -26.23
N ALA A 137 -9.30 -2.38 -25.97
CA ALA A 137 -8.46 -2.70 -24.81
C ALA A 137 -7.25 -1.76 -24.73
N ILE A 138 -6.58 -1.49 -25.87
CA ILE A 138 -5.45 -0.54 -25.95
C ILE A 138 -5.81 0.85 -25.42
N ALA A 139 -6.98 1.38 -25.79
CA ALA A 139 -7.42 2.71 -25.38
C ALA A 139 -7.81 2.76 -23.90
N ARG A 140 -8.44 1.70 -23.38
CA ARG A 140 -8.80 1.59 -21.95
C ARG A 140 -7.56 1.47 -21.08
N THR A 141 -6.59 0.63 -21.45
CA THR A 141 -5.31 0.51 -20.74
C THR A 141 -4.59 1.85 -20.73
N GLY A 142 -4.52 2.56 -21.85
CA GLY A 142 -3.87 3.87 -21.90
C GLY A 142 -4.51 4.97 -21.05
N LYS A 143 -5.78 4.81 -20.68
CA LYS A 143 -6.54 5.76 -19.85
C LYS A 143 -6.41 5.46 -18.35
N LEU A 144 -6.40 4.18 -17.98
CA LEU A 144 -6.55 3.75 -16.57
C LEU A 144 -5.25 3.21 -15.96
N SER A 145 -4.26 2.89 -16.79
CA SER A 145 -2.96 2.35 -16.37
C SER A 145 -1.86 3.43 -16.27
N PRO A 146 -2.06 4.67 -16.73
CA PRO A 146 -1.19 5.78 -16.37
C PRO A 146 -1.93 7.11 -16.06
N GLY A 147 -1.75 7.58 -14.83
CA GLY A 147 -1.83 8.95 -14.32
C GLY A 147 -2.93 9.92 -14.80
N THR A 148 -4.00 9.49 -15.46
CA THR A 148 -4.94 10.42 -16.10
C THR A 148 -6.39 10.22 -15.67
N LYS A 149 -6.66 10.53 -14.40
CA LYS A 149 -7.96 11.13 -14.07
C LYS A 149 -7.85 12.62 -14.33
N LEU A 150 -8.54 13.10 -15.36
CA LEU A 150 -8.81 14.51 -15.57
C LEU A 150 -9.58 15.05 -14.36
N ASP A 151 -8.94 15.88 -13.55
CA ASP A 151 -9.65 16.86 -12.73
C ASP A 151 -9.24 18.28 -13.14
N ARG A 152 -10.20 19.19 -13.03
CA ARG A 152 -10.16 20.55 -13.56
C ARG A 152 -9.10 21.40 -12.85
N GLY A 153 -7.89 21.44 -13.38
CA GLY A 153 -6.90 22.44 -12.99
C GLY A 153 -5.48 21.93 -13.03
N LEU A 154 -4.64 22.68 -13.75
CA LEU A 154 -3.20 22.54 -13.91
C LEU A 154 -2.72 21.34 -14.75
N GLY A 155 -2.31 21.68 -15.96
CA GLY A 155 -1.57 20.79 -16.85
C GLY A 155 -0.15 20.57 -16.35
N SER A 156 0.32 19.34 -16.44
CA SER A 156 1.74 19.05 -16.60
C SER A 156 1.90 17.67 -17.26
N ARG A 157 3.13 17.39 -17.70
CA ARG A 157 3.52 16.56 -18.86
C ARG A 157 3.69 15.07 -18.49
N HIS A 158 3.84 14.22 -19.52
CA HIS A 158 3.62 12.77 -19.52
C HIS A 158 4.78 11.89 -19.04
N SER A 159 4.44 10.82 -18.28
CA SER A 159 4.69 9.37 -18.52
C SER A 159 4.82 8.60 -17.20
N PRO A 160 4.23 7.39 -17.07
CA PRO A 160 4.81 6.33 -16.23
C PRO A 160 4.84 4.93 -16.88
N ALA A 161 5.78 4.12 -16.39
CA ALA A 161 6.07 2.72 -16.73
C ALA A 161 4.95 1.75 -16.33
N LEU A 162 4.81 0.64 -17.07
CA LEU A 162 3.74 -0.35 -16.90
C LEU A 162 4.18 -1.79 -17.19
N GLU A 163 3.43 -2.72 -16.59
CA GLU A 163 3.88 -4.07 -16.28
C GLU A 163 3.02 -5.17 -16.90
N SER A 164 3.65 -6.33 -17.08
CA SER A 164 3.12 -7.48 -17.80
C SER A 164 2.20 -8.33 -16.89
N HIS A 165 1.53 -9.38 -17.37
CA HIS A 165 0.70 -10.36 -16.63
C HIS A 165 0.63 -11.65 -17.45
N SER A 166 0.99 -12.80 -16.87
CA SER A 166 0.87 -14.07 -17.60
C SER A 166 0.25 -15.21 -16.78
N ARG A 167 -0.65 -15.91 -17.47
CA ARG A 167 -1.15 -17.30 -17.32
C ARG A 167 -2.36 -17.58 -16.42
N ARG A 168 -3.46 -17.79 -17.17
CA ARG A 168 -4.56 -18.77 -17.01
C ARG A 168 -5.57 -18.50 -15.89
N ARG A 169 -6.70 -17.91 -16.32
CA ARG A 169 -8.04 -17.98 -15.70
C ARG A 169 -8.05 -17.65 -14.22
N ARG A 170 -8.29 -16.38 -13.88
CA ARG A 170 -9.19 -15.90 -12.80
C ARG A 170 -8.89 -14.43 -12.48
N ASP A 171 -9.39 -13.52 -13.31
CA ASP A 171 -9.23 -12.05 -13.16
C ASP A 171 -10.21 -11.39 -12.17
N SER A 172 -10.81 -12.19 -11.28
CA SER A 172 -11.57 -11.71 -10.11
C SER A 172 -10.71 -11.67 -8.82
N ARG A 173 -9.45 -12.12 -8.88
CA ARG A 173 -8.67 -12.51 -7.67
C ARG A 173 -7.96 -11.39 -6.91
N ALA A 174 -7.74 -10.22 -7.51
CA ALA A 174 -7.24 -9.05 -6.77
C ALA A 174 -8.29 -8.52 -5.78
N ILE A 175 -9.57 -8.64 -6.17
CA ILE A 175 -10.72 -8.36 -5.29
C ILE A 175 -10.63 -9.34 -4.11
N LEU A 176 -10.47 -10.65 -4.36
CA LEU A 176 -10.27 -11.70 -3.33
C LEU A 176 -9.20 -11.46 -2.28
N LEU A 177 -8.11 -10.82 -2.68
CA LEU A 177 -7.00 -10.51 -1.80
C LEU A 177 -7.35 -9.36 -0.83
N CYS A 178 -8.05 -8.33 -1.32
CA CYS A 178 -8.62 -7.28 -0.47
C CYS A 178 -9.72 -7.83 0.44
N GLU A 179 -10.47 -8.82 -0.05
CA GLU A 179 -11.59 -9.43 0.65
C GLU A 179 -11.14 -10.24 1.88
N ALA A 180 -10.00 -10.93 1.77
CA ALA A 180 -9.35 -11.64 2.86
C ALA A 180 -8.89 -10.68 3.99
N LEU A 181 -8.40 -9.50 3.62
CA LEU A 181 -7.94 -8.47 4.57
C LEU A 181 -9.08 -7.83 5.36
N LEU A 182 -10.24 -7.64 4.72
CA LEU A 182 -11.39 -7.02 5.34
C LEU A 182 -12.16 -7.99 6.23
N HIS A 183 -12.30 -9.26 5.85
CA HIS A 183 -13.07 -10.22 6.62
C HIS A 183 -12.37 -10.65 7.92
N PHE A 184 -11.03 -10.65 7.96
CA PHE A 184 -10.27 -10.79 9.21
C PHE A 184 -10.04 -9.45 9.90
N GLY A 185 -10.05 -8.32 9.17
CA GLY A 185 -10.16 -6.97 9.71
C GLY A 185 -11.43 -6.75 10.55
N ALA A 186 -12.57 -7.29 10.14
CA ALA A 186 -13.87 -7.05 10.80
C ALA A 186 -13.93 -7.53 12.25
N PRO A 187 -13.55 -8.78 12.59
CA PRO A 187 -13.49 -9.24 13.97
C PRO A 187 -12.54 -8.42 14.85
N LEU A 188 -11.51 -7.79 14.28
CA LEU A 188 -10.49 -7.00 14.99
C LEU A 188 -10.97 -5.61 15.42
N PHE A 189 -12.07 -5.11 14.82
CA PHE A 189 -12.68 -3.82 15.13
C PHE A 189 -14.07 -3.92 15.77
N LEU A 190 -14.61 -5.14 15.85
CA LEU A 190 -15.80 -5.45 16.63
C LEU A 190 -15.48 -5.49 18.14
N PRO A 191 -16.39 -5.03 19.02
CA PRO A 191 -16.19 -5.02 20.48
C PRO A 191 -15.89 -6.39 21.11
N SER A 192 -16.14 -7.48 20.38
CA SER A 192 -16.11 -8.87 20.86
C SER A 192 -14.72 -9.50 20.87
N PHE A 193 -13.69 -8.87 20.27
CA PHE A 193 -12.30 -9.24 20.52
C PHE A 193 -11.83 -8.53 21.80
N SER A 194 -11.83 -9.29 22.89
CA SER A 194 -11.42 -8.85 24.23
C SER A 194 -10.04 -8.17 24.21
N VAL A 195 -10.10 -6.85 24.42
CA VAL A 195 -9.20 -5.80 24.95
C VAL A 195 -8.04 -6.22 25.89
N ALA A 196 -7.54 -7.46 25.87
CA ALA A 196 -6.41 -7.86 26.71
C ALA A 196 -5.06 -7.39 26.16
N HIS A 197 -4.94 -7.04 24.88
CA HIS A 197 -3.68 -6.61 24.29
C HIS A 197 -3.76 -5.21 23.67
N ARG A 198 -3.07 -4.25 24.30
CA ARG A 198 -2.80 -2.90 23.79
C ARG A 198 -1.83 -2.88 22.60
N LEU A 199 -1.55 -3.99 21.91
CA LEU A 199 -0.78 -3.99 20.68
C LEU A 199 -1.60 -4.64 19.58
N ILE A 200 -1.58 -4.02 18.42
CA ILE A 200 -1.90 -4.73 17.20
C ILE A 200 -0.74 -4.47 16.23
N VAL A 201 -0.12 -5.55 15.80
CA VAL A 201 0.76 -5.63 14.64
C VAL A 201 0.09 -6.65 13.73
N PHE A 202 -0.24 -6.22 12.52
CA PHE A 202 -0.43 -7.14 11.41
C PHE A 202 0.41 -6.57 10.30
N ALA A 203 1.41 -7.32 9.84
CA ALA A 203 2.02 -7.11 8.55
C ALA A 203 1.18 -7.88 7.56
N VAL A 204 0.40 -7.14 6.80
CA VAL A 204 -0.31 -7.70 5.66
C VAL A 204 0.76 -8.02 4.61
N ARG A 205 1.10 -9.29 4.49
CA ARG A 205 1.82 -9.82 3.32
C ARG A 205 0.95 -9.83 2.05
N ASP A 206 -0.35 -9.55 2.18
CA ASP A 206 -1.36 -9.56 1.12
C ASP A 206 -1.48 -8.28 0.31
N SER A 207 -0.54 -7.38 0.40
CA SER A 207 -0.35 -6.30 -0.55
C SER A 207 0.74 -6.67 -1.55
N ARG A 208 0.74 -7.93 -2.00
CA ARG A 208 1.34 -8.30 -3.26
C ARG A 208 0.23 -8.64 -4.26
N PRO A 209 -0.01 -7.81 -5.28
CA PRO A 209 0.67 -6.54 -5.59
C PRO A 209 0.42 -5.42 -4.55
N PRO A 210 1.31 -4.41 -4.43
CA PRO A 210 1.16 -3.29 -3.50
C PRO A 210 -0.04 -2.39 -3.85
N GLY A 211 -0.31 -1.37 -3.04
CA GLY A 211 -1.56 -0.61 -3.13
C GLY A 211 -1.44 0.91 -3.18
N HIS A 212 -0.43 1.53 -2.59
CA HIS A 212 -0.44 2.98 -2.34
C HIS A 212 -0.44 3.89 -3.59
N HIS A 213 -0.06 3.37 -4.77
CA HIS A 213 -0.16 4.10 -6.04
C HIS A 213 -1.52 3.93 -6.74
N ALA A 214 -2.35 2.97 -6.32
CA ALA A 214 -3.68 2.77 -6.88
C ALA A 214 -4.63 3.85 -6.38
N GLY A 215 -5.15 4.65 -7.31
CA GLY A 215 -6.12 5.71 -7.05
C GLY A 215 -7.56 5.27 -7.38
N PRO A 216 -8.54 6.18 -7.32
CA PRO A 216 -9.92 5.82 -7.60
C PRO A 216 -10.15 5.23 -9.00
N ALA A 217 -9.42 5.72 -10.01
CA ALA A 217 -9.49 5.22 -11.38
C ALA A 217 -8.10 5.14 -12.01
N LEU A 218 -7.14 4.57 -11.28
CA LEU A 218 -5.74 4.52 -11.66
C LEU A 218 -5.05 3.27 -11.08
N CYS A 219 -4.42 2.48 -11.94
CA CYS A 219 -3.32 1.57 -11.56
C CYS A 219 -1.98 2.12 -12.05
N GLY A 220 -0.89 1.69 -11.41
CA GLY A 220 0.48 2.09 -11.73
C GLY A 220 1.43 1.83 -10.56
N GLY A 221 2.74 1.85 -10.79
CA GLY A 221 3.73 1.60 -9.74
C GLY A 221 3.47 0.26 -9.03
N TYR A 222 3.16 -0.76 -9.80
CA TYR A 222 2.88 -2.12 -9.32
C TYR A 222 1.53 -2.26 -8.62
N CYS A 223 0.79 -1.17 -8.41
CA CYS A 223 -0.45 -1.14 -7.64
C CYS A 223 -1.70 -1.19 -8.52
N TYR A 224 -2.67 -2.01 -8.13
CA TYR A 224 -3.96 -2.17 -8.83
C TYR A 224 -5.15 -1.81 -7.93
N LEU A 225 -5.15 -2.29 -6.69
CA LEU A 225 -6.12 -1.95 -5.67
C LEU A 225 -5.40 -1.36 -4.47
N ASN A 226 -5.99 -0.35 -3.84
CA ASN A 226 -5.40 0.29 -2.68
C ASN A 226 -5.84 -0.43 -1.40
N SER A 227 -5.15 -1.53 -1.10
CA SER A 227 -5.47 -2.42 0.02
C SER A 227 -5.59 -1.68 1.36
N LEU A 228 -4.70 -0.71 1.62
CA LEU A 228 -4.74 0.11 2.83
C LEU A 228 -6.00 0.99 2.87
N ALA A 229 -6.30 1.70 1.78
CA ALA A 229 -7.48 2.55 1.71
C ALA A 229 -8.78 1.74 1.85
N ILE A 230 -8.83 0.54 1.25
CA ILE A 230 -9.96 -0.38 1.35
C ILE A 230 -10.14 -0.84 2.81
N ALA A 231 -9.05 -1.25 3.47
CA ALA A 231 -9.02 -1.57 4.91
C ALA A 231 -9.54 -0.43 5.78
N LEU A 232 -9.15 0.80 5.47
CA LEU A 232 -9.60 1.98 6.19
C LEU A 232 -11.10 2.24 5.98
N ARG A 233 -11.61 2.22 4.74
CA ARG A 233 -13.04 2.44 4.45
C ARG A 233 -13.91 1.39 5.11
N TYR A 234 -13.46 0.15 5.10
CA TYR A 234 -14.12 -0.93 5.82
C TYR A 234 -14.14 -0.68 7.33
N TYR A 235 -13.01 -0.29 7.93
CA TYR A 235 -12.94 0.08 9.35
C TYR A 235 -13.95 1.18 9.70
N GLN A 236 -14.01 2.26 8.89
CA GLN A 236 -14.94 3.37 9.11
C GLN A 236 -16.40 2.91 9.03
N ALA A 237 -16.74 2.02 8.09
CA ALA A 237 -18.11 1.51 7.91
C ALA A 237 -18.57 0.60 9.06
N HIS A 238 -17.66 -0.13 9.70
CA HIS A 238 -17.98 -1.12 10.73
C HIS A 238 -17.78 -0.61 12.16
N ARG A 239 -17.28 0.61 12.32
CA ARG A 239 -17.12 1.21 13.63
C ARG A 239 -18.48 1.69 14.15
N SER A 240 -18.96 1.07 15.21
CA SER A 240 -20.20 1.45 15.91
C SER A 240 -19.98 2.72 16.74
N THR A 241 -19.89 3.88 16.07
CA THR A 241 -19.74 5.21 16.66
C THR A 241 -20.76 6.19 16.08
N ALA A 242 -21.13 7.22 16.84
CA ALA A 242 -22.06 8.26 16.39
C ALA A 242 -21.47 9.19 15.31
N SER A 243 -20.14 9.19 15.16
CA SER A 243 -19.39 9.97 14.17
C SER A 243 -18.43 9.06 13.39
N VAL A 244 -18.06 9.48 12.18
CA VAL A 244 -17.02 8.81 11.38
C VAL A 244 -15.69 8.86 12.16
N PRO A 245 -15.02 7.71 12.38
CA PRO A 245 -13.81 7.67 13.18
C PRO A 245 -12.64 8.32 12.43
N LYS A 246 -11.79 9.04 13.18
CA LYS A 246 -10.61 9.71 12.62
C LYS A 246 -9.46 8.72 12.49
N VAL A 247 -8.85 8.66 11.31
CA VAL A 247 -7.77 7.73 10.99
C VAL A 247 -6.55 8.50 10.50
N ALA A 248 -5.36 8.10 10.92
CA ALA A 248 -4.11 8.56 10.33
C ALA A 248 -3.52 7.46 9.46
N ILE A 249 -2.98 7.84 8.31
CA ILE A 249 -2.16 7.02 7.43
C ILE A 249 -0.75 7.59 7.47
N LEU A 250 0.23 6.73 7.73
CA LEU A 250 1.64 7.03 7.64
C LEU A 250 2.27 6.14 6.55
N ASP A 251 2.69 6.75 5.47
CA ASP A 251 3.35 6.09 4.35
C ASP A 251 4.86 6.27 4.48
N ILE A 252 5.56 5.16 4.74
CA ILE A 252 7.02 5.09 4.92
C ILE A 252 7.72 4.41 3.75
N ASP A 253 6.99 4.02 2.71
CA ASP A 253 7.55 3.60 1.43
C ASP A 253 8.40 4.73 0.82
N TYR A 254 9.44 4.36 0.07
CA TYR A 254 10.30 5.35 -0.58
C TYR A 254 9.52 6.27 -1.53
N HIS A 255 8.49 5.75 -2.19
CA HIS A 255 7.70 6.50 -3.17
C HIS A 255 6.51 7.19 -2.51
N HIS A 256 6.10 8.33 -3.08
CA HIS A 256 4.86 8.97 -2.66
C HIS A 256 3.66 8.10 -3.04
N GLY A 257 2.86 7.66 -2.05
CA GLY A 257 1.58 6.97 -2.25
C GLY A 257 0.48 7.88 -2.80
N ASN A 258 0.67 8.34 -4.04
CA ASN A 258 -0.22 9.25 -4.76
C ASN A 258 -1.65 8.73 -4.92
N GLY A 259 -1.83 7.41 -4.98
CA GLY A 259 -3.13 6.77 -5.00
C GLY A 259 -3.88 7.02 -3.70
N THR A 260 -3.24 6.68 -2.57
CA THR A 260 -3.76 6.90 -1.22
C THR A 260 -4.03 8.38 -0.95
N SER A 261 -3.08 9.26 -1.29
CA SER A 261 -3.26 10.71 -1.20
C SER A 261 -4.50 11.16 -1.97
N LYS A 262 -4.70 10.71 -3.22
CA LYS A 262 -5.85 11.11 -4.04
C LYS A 262 -7.18 10.58 -3.49
N VAL A 263 -7.23 9.36 -2.95
CA VAL A 263 -8.45 8.77 -2.36
C VAL A 263 -8.97 9.62 -1.19
N PHE A 264 -8.08 10.12 -0.35
CA PHE A 264 -8.44 10.84 0.88
C PHE A 264 -8.21 12.35 0.81
N TYR A 265 -7.83 12.89 -0.36
CA TYR A 265 -7.41 14.28 -0.49
C TYR A 265 -8.44 15.28 0.04
N ASP A 266 -9.73 15.01 -0.16
CA ASP A 266 -10.87 15.83 0.29
C ASP A 266 -11.57 15.30 1.55
N ASP A 267 -11.01 14.30 2.23
CA ASP A 267 -11.63 13.65 3.38
C ASP A 267 -11.09 14.21 4.72
N PRO A 268 -11.91 14.95 5.50
CA PRO A 268 -11.46 15.52 6.77
C PRO A 268 -11.32 14.49 7.91
N SER A 269 -11.83 13.27 7.73
CA SER A 269 -11.70 12.19 8.71
C SER A 269 -10.39 11.41 8.59
N VAL A 270 -9.61 11.64 7.54
CA VAL A 270 -8.38 10.91 7.26
C VAL A 270 -7.20 11.87 7.10
N LEU A 271 -6.16 11.71 7.92
CA LEU A 271 -4.87 12.37 7.73
C LEU A 271 -3.96 11.44 6.94
N TYR A 272 -3.48 11.86 5.77
CA TYR A 272 -2.42 11.20 5.03
C TYR A 272 -1.07 11.90 5.28
N VAL A 273 -0.06 11.13 5.66
CA VAL A 273 1.31 11.60 5.88
C VAL A 273 2.27 10.70 5.12
N SER A 274 3.17 11.27 4.32
CA SER A 274 4.13 10.49 3.54
C SER A 274 5.53 11.11 3.57
N LEU A 275 6.55 10.26 3.75
CA LEU A 275 7.96 10.60 3.61
C LEU A 275 8.51 9.85 2.41
N HIS A 276 8.98 10.56 1.38
CA HIS A 276 9.32 9.93 0.10
C HIS A 276 10.45 10.64 -0.62
N GLY A 277 11.12 9.92 -1.53
CA GLY A 277 12.19 10.43 -2.38
C GLY A 277 11.70 11.49 -3.35
N SER A 278 12.49 12.56 -3.53
CA SER A 278 12.21 13.62 -4.48
C SER A 278 13.52 14.23 -5.03
N PRO A 279 13.63 14.46 -6.35
CA PRO A 279 12.65 14.13 -7.39
C PRO A 279 12.71 12.65 -7.78
N ASP A 280 11.61 11.90 -7.62
CA ASP A 280 11.50 10.50 -8.03
C ASP A 280 10.03 10.11 -8.32
N TYR A 281 9.77 8.86 -8.75
CA TYR A 281 8.43 8.34 -8.99
C TYR A 281 7.53 8.59 -7.76
N PRO A 282 6.29 9.08 -7.94
CA PRO A 282 5.51 9.24 -9.17
C PRO A 282 5.70 10.57 -9.93
N TYR A 283 6.75 11.34 -9.61
CA TYR A 283 7.22 12.58 -10.26
C TYR A 283 6.31 13.81 -10.22
N TYR A 284 4.99 13.62 -10.31
CA TYR A 284 4.00 14.68 -10.54
C TYR A 284 3.15 15.00 -9.32
N THR A 285 3.38 14.30 -8.21
CA THR A 285 2.71 14.49 -6.92
C THR A 285 3.72 14.30 -5.80
N GLY A 286 3.33 14.58 -4.56
CA GLY A 286 4.24 14.48 -3.41
C GLY A 286 4.87 15.83 -3.06
N ALA A 287 4.49 16.92 -3.74
CA ALA A 287 4.99 18.23 -3.38
C ALA A 287 4.52 18.62 -1.98
N SER A 288 5.38 19.31 -1.23
CA SER A 288 5.02 19.86 0.08
C SER A 288 3.95 20.97 -0.01
N SER A 289 3.59 21.46 -1.19
CA SER A 289 2.45 22.37 -1.38
C SER A 289 1.10 21.65 -1.45
N GLU A 290 1.06 20.33 -1.64
CA GLU A 290 -0.16 19.53 -1.69
C GLU A 290 -0.65 19.26 -0.27
N ARG A 291 -1.59 20.08 0.21
CA ARG A 291 -2.02 20.16 1.61
C ARG A 291 -3.47 19.75 1.86
N GLY A 292 -4.02 18.93 0.99
CA GLY A 292 -5.42 18.48 1.06
C GLY A 292 -6.34 19.37 0.23
N GLY A 293 -7.52 18.85 -0.06
CA GLY A 293 -8.49 19.47 -0.92
C GLY A 293 -9.38 20.47 -0.17
N PRO A 294 -10.27 21.18 -0.89
CA PRO A 294 -11.10 22.24 -0.31
C PRO A 294 -11.91 21.82 0.91
N SER A 295 -12.29 20.54 1.02
CA SER A 295 -13.09 20.02 2.14
C SER A 295 -12.24 19.50 3.31
N ALA A 296 -10.93 19.38 3.13
CA ALA A 296 -10.01 18.81 4.12
C ALA A 296 -8.62 19.49 4.11
N PRO A 297 -8.55 20.83 4.24
CA PRO A 297 -7.27 21.52 4.28
C PRO A 297 -6.45 21.08 5.50
N GLY A 298 -5.18 20.76 5.26
CA GLY A 298 -4.22 20.31 6.27
C GLY A 298 -4.20 18.81 6.53
N THR A 299 -5.03 18.00 5.86
CA THR A 299 -5.06 16.53 6.07
C THR A 299 -4.20 15.74 5.09
N ASN A 300 -3.41 16.41 4.24
CA ASN A 300 -2.37 15.78 3.41
C ASN A 300 -1.00 16.41 3.70
N LEU A 301 -0.07 15.63 4.24
CA LEU A 301 1.24 16.11 4.67
C LEU A 301 2.37 15.33 3.99
N ASN A 302 2.86 15.91 2.90
CA ASN A 302 4.01 15.40 2.18
C ASN A 302 5.33 15.96 2.74
N TYR A 303 6.29 15.05 2.97
CA TYR A 303 7.68 15.31 3.35
C TYR A 303 8.61 14.77 2.25
N PRO A 304 8.76 15.48 1.12
CA PRO A 304 9.71 15.09 0.09
C PRO A 304 11.15 15.24 0.61
N LEU A 305 11.93 14.19 0.46
CA LEU A 305 13.30 14.07 0.95
C LEU A 305 14.27 13.95 -0.24
N PRO A 306 15.48 14.54 -0.14
CA PRO A 306 16.46 14.44 -1.22
C PRO A 306 16.94 13.00 -1.41
N LEU A 307 17.35 12.68 -2.64
CA LEU A 307 18.08 11.45 -2.94
C LEU A 307 19.34 11.33 -2.06
N GLY A 308 19.73 10.11 -1.70
CA GLY A 308 20.80 9.79 -0.77
C GLY A 308 20.49 10.08 0.70
N THR A 309 19.22 10.30 1.07
CA THR A 309 18.82 10.56 2.47
C THR A 309 19.29 9.44 3.41
N ASP A 310 19.95 9.83 4.50
CA ASP A 310 20.52 8.92 5.49
C ASP A 310 19.57 8.61 6.66
N ASN A 311 19.96 7.63 7.50
CA ASN A 311 19.25 7.26 8.72
C ASN A 311 18.86 8.49 9.56
N ALA A 312 19.82 9.37 9.82
CA ALA A 312 19.64 10.49 10.74
C ALA A 312 18.59 11.48 10.22
N THR A 313 18.62 11.78 8.92
CA THR A 313 17.67 12.70 8.28
C THR A 313 16.28 12.08 8.18
N TYR A 314 16.19 10.80 7.81
CA TYR A 314 14.91 10.10 7.76
C TYR A 314 14.23 10.03 9.13
N LEU A 315 14.95 9.60 10.18
CA LEU A 315 14.41 9.46 11.53
C LEU A 315 13.97 10.81 12.15
N ARG A 316 14.72 11.89 11.89
CA ARG A 316 14.30 13.25 12.30
C ARG A 316 13.00 13.65 11.62
N THR A 317 12.88 13.40 10.32
CA THR A 317 11.67 13.72 9.54
C THR A 317 10.49 12.89 10.00
N LEU A 318 10.69 11.58 10.25
CA LEU A 318 9.66 10.68 10.77
C LEU A 318 9.18 11.13 12.16
N THR A 319 10.08 11.64 12.99
CA THR A 319 9.72 12.23 14.29
C THR A 319 8.80 13.44 14.13
N MET A 320 9.09 14.33 13.17
CA MET A 320 8.23 15.49 12.86
C MET A 320 6.87 15.06 12.30
N ALA A 321 6.85 14.11 11.36
CA ALA A 321 5.63 13.51 10.84
C ALA A 321 4.77 12.91 11.96
N GLY A 322 5.39 12.21 12.92
CA GLY A 322 4.72 11.68 14.09
C GLY A 322 4.08 12.74 15.00
N GLN A 323 4.67 13.93 15.11
CA GLN A 323 4.06 15.05 15.85
C GLN A 323 2.78 15.56 15.16
N ALA A 324 2.78 15.62 13.83
CA ALA A 324 1.59 15.98 13.07
C ALA A 324 0.46 14.95 13.26
N ILE A 325 0.79 13.66 13.23
CA ILE A 325 -0.17 12.56 13.50
C ILE A 325 -0.76 12.69 14.91
N LYS A 326 0.07 12.94 15.93
CA LYS A 326 -0.40 13.17 17.31
C LYS A 326 -1.36 14.36 17.40
N SER A 327 -1.09 15.43 16.65
CA SER A 327 -1.90 16.65 16.65
C SER A 327 -3.26 16.46 15.96
N PHE A 328 -3.36 15.51 15.03
CA PHE A 328 -4.62 15.19 14.36
C PHE A 328 -5.57 14.37 15.23
N ASP A 329 -5.14 13.80 16.36
CA ASP A 329 -6.02 13.05 17.28
C ASP A 329 -6.76 11.89 16.57
N ALA A 330 -6.00 11.03 15.89
CA ALA A 330 -6.53 9.81 15.26
C ALA A 330 -6.79 8.70 16.29
N GLU A 331 -7.79 7.85 16.01
CA GLU A 331 -8.13 6.69 16.86
C GLU A 331 -7.31 5.44 16.54
N VAL A 332 -6.74 5.39 15.34
CA VAL A 332 -6.01 4.27 14.77
C VAL A 332 -5.06 4.79 13.69
N LEU A 333 -3.93 4.11 13.56
CA LEU A 333 -2.90 4.37 12.57
C LEU A 333 -2.86 3.23 11.55
N PHE A 334 -2.82 3.58 10.27
CA PHE A 334 -2.53 2.66 9.17
C PHE A 334 -1.16 3.04 8.62
N VAL A 335 -0.29 2.06 8.43
CA VAL A 335 1.08 2.28 7.95
C VAL A 335 1.25 1.58 6.61
N SER A 336 1.54 2.33 5.55
CA SER A 336 2.05 1.79 4.29
C SER A 336 3.55 1.52 4.49
N LEU A 337 3.89 0.25 4.68
CA LEU A 337 5.22 -0.26 5.01
C LEU A 337 5.95 -0.69 3.74
N GLY A 338 6.59 0.26 3.09
CA GLY A 338 7.66 -0.03 2.13
C GLY A 338 9.01 -0.11 2.83
N VAL A 339 9.88 -0.99 2.33
CA VAL A 339 11.29 -1.08 2.78
C VAL A 339 12.27 -0.86 1.63
N ASP A 340 11.79 -0.34 0.51
CA ASP A 340 12.59 0.18 -0.59
C ASP A 340 13.31 1.49 -0.24
N THR A 341 13.21 1.97 0.99
CA THR A 341 14.13 2.98 1.53
C THR A 341 15.54 2.45 1.78
N PHE A 342 15.76 1.13 1.62
CA PHE A 342 17.02 0.46 1.96
C PHE A 342 18.18 0.89 1.07
N ILE A 343 19.36 1.03 1.66
CA ILE A 343 20.59 1.49 0.97
C ILE A 343 20.97 0.67 -0.27
N ASP A 344 20.66 -0.63 -0.28
CA ASP A 344 20.95 -1.51 -1.42
C ASP A 344 19.67 -1.90 -2.20
N ASP A 345 18.59 -1.12 -2.08
CA ASP A 345 17.43 -1.31 -2.94
C ASP A 345 17.76 -0.97 -4.40
N PRO A 346 17.40 -1.83 -5.37
CA PRO A 346 17.80 -1.64 -6.76
C PRO A 346 17.02 -0.55 -7.50
N LEU A 347 15.91 -0.04 -6.95
CA LEU A 347 15.02 0.90 -7.65
C LEU A 347 15.07 2.33 -7.11
N THR A 348 15.68 2.55 -5.94
CA THR A 348 15.53 3.80 -5.19
C THR A 348 16.89 4.33 -4.72
N ASP A 349 16.90 5.56 -4.18
CA ASP A 349 18.12 6.23 -3.72
C ASP A 349 17.91 6.86 -2.34
N PHE A 350 17.57 6.03 -1.34
CA PHE A 350 17.77 6.36 0.07
C PHE A 350 18.86 5.47 0.65
N HIS A 351 19.57 5.98 1.65
CA HIS A 351 20.67 5.27 2.32
C HIS A 351 20.26 4.80 3.72
N ILE A 352 19.04 4.26 3.86
CA ILE A 352 18.60 3.71 5.14
C ILE A 352 19.20 2.33 5.32
N THR A 353 19.91 2.15 6.43
CA THR A 353 20.60 0.90 6.74
C THR A 353 19.74 0.00 7.66
N LEU A 354 20.12 -1.27 7.81
CA LEU A 354 19.39 -2.24 8.64
C LEU A 354 19.19 -1.78 10.10
N GLU A 355 20.15 -1.05 10.67
CA GLU A 355 20.09 -0.54 12.06
C GLU A 355 18.98 0.51 12.29
N ALA A 356 18.47 1.15 11.24
CA ALA A 356 17.44 2.17 11.36
C ALA A 356 16.02 1.60 11.42
N TYR A 357 15.75 0.44 10.83
CA TYR A 357 14.38 -0.12 10.79
C TYR A 357 13.77 -0.37 12.19
N PRO A 358 14.51 -0.91 13.18
CA PRO A 358 14.01 -0.97 14.56
C PRO A 358 13.70 0.40 15.17
N GLN A 359 14.47 1.43 14.80
CA GLN A 359 14.24 2.79 15.27
C GLN A 359 13.00 3.41 14.62
N ILE A 360 12.75 3.13 13.34
CA ILE A 360 11.52 3.49 12.62
C ILE A 360 10.31 2.86 13.33
N GLY A 361 10.35 1.56 13.61
CA GLY A 361 9.32 0.86 14.36
C GLY A 361 9.05 1.46 15.73
N ALA A 362 10.11 1.75 16.49
CA ALA A 362 10.00 2.37 17.82
C ALA A 362 9.39 3.78 17.78
N LEU A 363 9.73 4.59 16.78
CA LEU A 363 9.13 5.91 16.57
C LEU A 363 7.63 5.81 16.29
N ILE A 364 7.21 4.87 15.44
CA ILE A 364 5.79 4.60 15.15
C ILE A 364 5.06 4.13 16.42
N ALA A 365 5.67 3.22 17.20
CA ALA A 365 5.13 2.76 18.48
C ALA A 365 4.91 3.89 19.49
N SER A 366 5.81 4.89 19.50
CA SER A 366 5.74 6.06 20.39
C SER A 366 4.52 6.96 20.12
N LEU A 367 3.82 6.75 19.00
CA LEU A 367 2.56 7.42 18.70
C LEU A 367 1.42 6.98 19.62
N GLY A 368 1.54 5.81 20.26
CA GLY A 368 0.54 5.34 21.22
C GLY A 368 -0.68 4.68 20.57
N LEU A 369 -0.80 4.73 19.24
CA LEU A 369 -1.98 4.32 18.48
C LEU A 369 -2.05 2.80 18.23
N ARG A 370 -3.27 2.29 18.13
CA ARG A 370 -3.51 0.96 17.51
C ARG A 370 -3.07 1.07 16.05
N THR A 371 -2.26 0.12 15.58
CA THR A 371 -1.58 0.26 14.29
C THR A 371 -1.82 -0.95 13.40
N LEU A 372 -2.11 -0.73 12.12
CA LEU A 372 -2.11 -1.75 11.07
C LEU A 372 -0.96 -1.47 10.12
N PHE A 373 -0.11 -2.47 9.81
CA PHE A 373 0.94 -2.36 8.80
C PHE A 373 0.50 -3.07 7.51
N VAL A 374 0.56 -2.37 6.39
CA VAL A 374 0.26 -2.92 5.06
C VAL A 374 1.52 -2.82 4.24
N LEU A 375 2.04 -3.93 3.72
CA LEU A 375 3.29 -3.89 2.95
C LEU A 375 3.11 -3.08 1.67
N GLU A 376 4.18 -2.45 1.18
CA GLU A 376 4.19 -1.79 -0.13
C GLU A 376 5.42 -2.28 -0.91
N GLY A 377 6.38 -1.39 -1.21
CA GLY A 377 7.62 -1.65 -1.91
C GLY A 377 8.72 -2.29 -1.07
N GLY A 378 9.88 -2.48 -1.70
CA GLY A 378 11.06 -3.17 -1.16
C GLY A 378 11.49 -4.28 -2.09
N TYR A 379 12.65 -4.14 -2.71
CA TYR A 379 13.08 -4.97 -3.84
C TYR A 379 14.50 -5.52 -3.67
N CYS A 380 15.21 -5.13 -2.61
CA CYS A 380 16.44 -5.81 -2.16
C CYS A 380 16.12 -7.20 -1.56
N LEU A 381 15.93 -8.22 -2.41
CA LEU A 381 15.52 -9.57 -2.00
C LEU A 381 16.35 -10.20 -0.86
N PRO A 382 17.69 -10.03 -0.79
CA PRO A 382 18.48 -10.57 0.32
C PRO A 382 18.20 -9.92 1.67
N ALA A 383 17.77 -8.64 1.70
CA ALA A 383 17.61 -7.85 2.92
C ALA A 383 16.14 -7.60 3.31
N ILE A 384 15.21 -7.72 2.38
CA ILE A 384 13.79 -7.34 2.55
C ILE A 384 13.15 -7.93 3.81
N GLY A 385 13.39 -9.22 4.11
CA GLY A 385 12.86 -9.87 5.30
C GLY A 385 13.40 -9.26 6.60
N ALA A 386 14.70 -8.94 6.64
CA ALA A 386 15.33 -8.31 7.79
C ALA A 386 14.87 -6.85 7.98
N CYS A 387 14.67 -6.09 6.89
CA CYS A 387 14.14 -4.73 6.96
C CYS A 387 12.71 -4.72 7.55
N VAL A 388 11.82 -5.56 6.99
CA VAL A 388 10.42 -5.66 7.47
C VAL A 388 10.38 -6.13 8.92
N ARG A 389 11.12 -7.20 9.25
CA ARG A 389 11.22 -7.71 10.62
C ARG A 389 11.71 -6.62 11.57
N GLY A 390 12.75 -5.88 11.21
CA GLY A 390 13.33 -4.81 12.00
C GLY A 390 12.29 -3.76 12.40
N VAL A 391 11.46 -3.29 11.46
CA VAL A 391 10.37 -2.34 11.78
C VAL A 391 9.39 -2.93 12.78
N LEU A 392 8.91 -4.14 12.54
CA LEU A 392 7.88 -4.75 13.39
C LEU A 392 8.42 -5.08 14.78
N GLU A 393 9.64 -5.60 14.89
CA GLU A 393 10.29 -5.87 16.18
C GLU A 393 10.54 -4.60 16.97
N GLY A 394 11.05 -3.55 16.33
CA GLY A 394 11.24 -2.24 16.96
C GLY A 394 9.93 -1.66 17.49
N PHE A 395 8.85 -1.81 16.72
CA PHE A 395 7.50 -1.41 17.14
C PHE A 395 7.03 -2.21 18.36
N VAL A 396 7.11 -3.54 18.29
CA VAL A 396 6.67 -4.45 19.35
C VAL A 396 7.45 -4.21 20.65
N ALA A 397 8.78 -4.18 20.57
CA ALA A 397 9.65 -4.03 21.73
C ALA A 397 9.38 -2.70 22.45
N SER A 398 9.19 -1.62 21.69
CA SER A 398 8.85 -0.30 22.25
C SER A 398 7.48 -0.30 22.92
N ARG A 399 6.47 -0.97 22.34
CA ARG A 399 5.14 -1.06 22.95
C ARG A 399 5.13 -1.93 24.21
N ALA A 400 5.89 -3.02 24.25
CA ALA A 400 6.04 -3.88 25.42
C ALA A 400 6.74 -3.15 26.59
N ALA A 401 7.70 -2.26 26.29
CA ALA A 401 8.35 -1.44 27.30
C ALA A 401 7.45 -0.33 27.89
N ALA A 402 6.36 0.02 27.19
CA ALA A 402 5.41 1.07 27.60
C ALA A 402 4.20 0.54 28.39
N THR A 403 4.02 -0.78 28.48
CA THR A 403 2.99 -1.48 29.27
C THR A 403 3.55 -1.94 30.60
#